data_AF-A0A357FQ48-F1
#
_entry.id   AF-A0A357FQ48-F1
#
_cell.length_a   1.000
_cell.length_b   1.000
_cell.length_c   1.000
_cell.angle_alpha   90.00
_cell.angle_beta   90.00
_cell.angle_gamma   90.00
#
_symmetry.space_group_name_H-M   'P 1'
#
loop_
_entity.id
_entity.type
_entity.pdbx_description
1 polymer ?
#
loop_
_entity_poly.entity_id
_entity_poly.type
_entity_poly.pdbx_seq_one_letter_code
_entity_poly.pdbx_strand_id
1 'polypeptide(L)'
;MTEILCYEDSYMREFEATVTDVIESGIVLDRTSFYPGGGGQPCDTGVIEWDGESSQITQVSRIEGKLVHKVDGPIPDLGNSIKGRLDWIKRYQLMRTHTALHILCGVVWRDFGAQVTGGNMTPLHARMDFELKEMSS
;
A
#
# COMPACT_ATOMS: atom_id res chain seq x y z
N MET A 1 -2.46 9.98 -15.28
CA MET A 1 -2.87 9.61 -13.91
C MET A 1 -2.50 8.16 -13.73
N THR A 2 -1.87 7.79 -12.61
CA THR A 2 -1.45 6.40 -12.39
C THR A 2 -2.63 5.47 -12.11
N GLU A 3 -2.77 4.42 -12.90
CA GLU A 3 -3.70 3.29 -12.69
C GLU A 3 -3.23 2.42 -11.50
N ILE A 4 -4.16 1.93 -10.69
CA ILE A 4 -3.85 1.15 -9.48
C ILE A 4 -4.43 -0.26 -9.63
N LEU A 5 -3.61 -1.16 -10.18
CA LEU A 5 -3.96 -2.51 -10.59
C LEU A 5 -4.46 -3.38 -9.43
N CYS A 6 -3.96 -3.13 -8.22
CA CYS A 6 -4.31 -3.91 -7.04
C CYS A 6 -5.75 -3.67 -6.51
N TYR A 7 -6.50 -2.75 -7.12
CA TYR A 7 -7.93 -2.60 -6.88
C TYR A 7 -8.79 -3.56 -7.71
N GLU A 8 -8.24 -4.09 -8.82
CA GLU A 8 -8.89 -5.13 -9.63
C GLU A 8 -8.38 -6.52 -9.22
N ASP A 9 -7.06 -6.70 -9.11
CA ASP A 9 -6.46 -7.93 -8.56
C ASP A 9 -5.53 -7.65 -7.37
N SER A 10 -6.07 -7.79 -6.16
CA SER A 10 -5.30 -7.68 -4.91
C SER A 10 -4.19 -8.74 -4.74
N TYR A 11 -4.21 -9.82 -5.53
CA TYR A 11 -3.20 -10.89 -5.53
C TYR A 11 -2.10 -10.69 -6.60
N MET A 12 -2.17 -9.65 -7.43
CA MET A 12 -1.16 -9.33 -8.45
C MET A 12 0.18 -8.96 -7.79
N ARG A 13 1.15 -9.88 -7.88
CA ARG A 13 2.48 -9.78 -7.22
C ARG A 13 3.54 -9.10 -8.09
N GLU A 14 3.38 -9.20 -9.41
CA GLU A 14 4.28 -8.69 -10.43
C GLU A 14 3.47 -7.95 -11.48
N PHE A 15 4.03 -6.87 -12.03
CA PHE A 15 3.40 -6.06 -13.08
C PHE A 15 4.47 -5.39 -13.96
N GLU A 16 4.08 -4.92 -15.14
CA GLU A 16 4.93 -4.13 -16.05
C GLU A 16 4.36 -2.73 -16.20
N ALA A 17 5.20 -1.70 -16.18
CA ALA A 17 4.79 -0.29 -16.22
C ALA A 17 5.82 0.58 -16.93
N THR A 18 5.43 1.79 -17.33
CA THR A 18 6.31 2.80 -17.94
C THR A 18 6.57 3.93 -16.95
N VAL A 19 7.81 4.42 -16.87
CA VAL A 19 8.14 5.64 -16.13
C VAL A 19 7.57 6.85 -16.87
N THR A 20 6.66 7.57 -16.21
CA THR A 20 5.95 8.75 -16.76
C THR A 20 6.44 10.08 -16.20
N ASP A 21 7.16 10.06 -15.08
CA ASP A 21 7.78 11.24 -14.47
C ASP A 21 8.92 10.80 -13.54
N VAL A 22 9.94 11.64 -13.39
CA VAL A 22 11.09 11.44 -12.50
C VAL A 22 11.32 12.73 -11.71
N ILE A 23 11.23 12.65 -10.38
CA ILE A 23 11.34 13.80 -9.48
C ILE A 23 12.27 13.49 -8.30
N GLU A 24 12.69 14.52 -7.56
CA GLU A 24 13.63 14.40 -6.42
C GLU A 24 13.21 13.35 -5.36
N SER A 25 11.91 13.11 -5.20
CA SER A 25 11.36 12.16 -4.22
C SER A 25 11.09 10.75 -4.77
N GLY A 26 11.32 10.49 -6.06
CA GLY A 26 11.11 9.19 -6.69
C GLY A 26 10.49 9.26 -8.09
N ILE A 27 9.86 8.16 -8.53
CA ILE A 27 9.31 8.03 -9.89
C ILE A 27 7.77 7.94 -9.89
N VAL A 28 7.16 8.32 -11.00
CA VAL A 28 5.71 8.16 -11.24
C VAL A 28 5.50 7.22 -12.41
N LEU A 29 4.69 6.19 -12.22
CA LEU A 29 4.38 5.18 -13.22
C LEU A 29 3.04 5.47 -13.92
N ASP A 30 2.84 4.95 -15.13
CA ASP A 30 1.54 4.90 -15.81
C ASP A 30 0.53 4.03 -15.05
N ARG A 31 0.99 2.90 -14.50
CA ARG A 31 0.22 1.97 -13.67
C ARG A 31 1.08 1.30 -12.60
N THR A 32 0.46 0.81 -11.53
CA THR A 32 1.18 0.14 -10.43
C THR A 32 0.32 -0.87 -9.68
N SER A 33 0.95 -1.95 -9.17
CA SER A 33 0.35 -2.81 -8.15
C SER A 33 0.77 -2.40 -6.71
N PHE A 34 1.70 -1.46 -6.54
CA PHE A 34 2.08 -0.99 -5.20
C PHE A 34 0.96 -0.11 -4.61
N TYR A 35 0.34 -0.60 -3.53
CA TYR A 35 -0.68 0.14 -2.79
C TYR A 35 -0.06 1.30 -2.01
N PRO A 36 -0.56 2.55 -2.14
CA PRO A 36 0.00 3.74 -1.47
C PRO A 36 -0.23 3.82 0.05
N GLY A 37 -0.93 2.85 0.65
CA GLY A 37 -1.40 2.97 2.03
C GLY A 37 -2.65 3.84 2.15
N GLY A 38 -3.18 3.93 3.37
CA GLY A 38 -4.40 4.67 3.70
C GLY A 38 -5.17 4.02 4.86
N GLY A 39 -5.94 4.80 5.62
CA GLY A 39 -6.78 4.27 6.71
C GLY A 39 -6.02 3.50 7.81
N GLY A 40 -4.74 3.80 8.02
CA GLY A 40 -3.87 3.05 8.94
C GLY A 40 -3.19 1.82 8.33
N GLN A 41 -3.42 1.51 7.05
CA GLN A 41 -2.58 0.59 6.28
C GLN A 41 -1.30 1.30 5.79
N PRO A 42 -0.09 0.78 6.05
CA PRO A 42 1.14 1.26 5.43
C PRO A 42 1.19 0.87 3.95
N CYS A 43 1.95 1.62 3.15
CA CYS A 43 2.18 1.29 1.74
C CYS A 43 2.90 -0.05 1.55
N ASP A 44 2.75 -0.62 0.36
CA ASP A 44 3.62 -1.71 -0.07
C ASP A 44 5.09 -1.26 -0.19
N THR A 45 5.97 -2.24 -0.26
CA THR A 45 7.39 -2.13 -0.63
C THR A 45 7.73 -3.29 -1.57
N GLY A 46 8.88 -3.24 -2.22
CA GLY A 46 9.33 -4.30 -3.13
C GLY A 46 10.43 -3.83 -4.07
N VAL A 47 10.52 -4.40 -5.25
CA VAL A 47 11.59 -4.18 -6.22
C VAL A 47 11.03 -3.69 -7.55
N ILE A 48 11.79 -2.84 -8.25
CA ILE A 48 11.64 -2.57 -9.69
C ILE A 48 12.90 -3.01 -10.43
N GLU A 49 12.75 -3.55 -11.63
CA GLU A 49 13.81 -4.09 -12.49
C GLU A 49 13.67 -3.51 -13.91
N TRP A 50 14.74 -3.01 -14.51
CA TRP A 50 14.78 -2.44 -15.87
C TRP A 50 16.19 -2.52 -16.45
N ASP A 51 16.34 -2.80 -17.75
CA ASP A 51 17.61 -2.81 -18.50
C ASP A 51 18.81 -3.56 -17.90
N GLY A 52 18.58 -4.44 -16.91
CA GLY A 52 19.61 -5.17 -16.15
C GLY A 52 19.93 -4.58 -14.77
N GLU A 53 19.42 -3.38 -14.47
CA GLU A 53 19.44 -2.76 -13.15
C GLU A 53 18.21 -3.14 -12.31
N SER A 54 18.29 -2.85 -11.00
CA SER A 54 17.16 -3.02 -10.08
C SER A 54 17.28 -2.06 -8.89
N SER A 55 16.16 -1.75 -8.23
CA SER A 55 16.11 -0.90 -7.03
C SER A 55 14.89 -1.18 -6.16
N GLN A 56 14.98 -0.77 -4.89
CA GLN A 56 13.90 -0.99 -3.92
C GLN A 56 12.88 0.15 -3.98
N ILE A 57 11.59 -0.19 -4.01
CA ILE A 57 10.51 0.74 -3.68
C ILE A 57 10.33 0.71 -2.17
N THR A 58 10.72 1.79 -1.49
CA THR A 58 10.74 1.91 -0.02
C THR A 58 9.49 2.59 0.53
N GLN A 59 8.82 3.40 -0.29
CA GLN A 59 7.57 4.08 0.06
C GLN A 59 6.77 4.38 -1.21
N VAL A 60 5.45 4.33 -1.14
CA VAL A 60 4.56 4.90 -2.17
C VAL A 60 3.62 5.90 -1.50
N SER A 61 3.45 7.08 -2.10
CA SER A 61 2.65 8.16 -1.52
C SER A 61 2.00 9.05 -2.60
N ARG A 62 1.08 9.92 -2.20
CA ARG A 62 0.51 10.95 -3.08
C ARG A 62 1.14 12.30 -2.79
N ILE A 63 1.82 12.88 -3.78
CA ILE A 63 2.46 14.20 -3.73
C ILE A 63 1.90 15.00 -4.91
N GLU A 64 1.29 16.16 -4.63
CA GLU A 64 0.67 17.03 -5.64
C GLU A 64 -0.28 16.30 -6.62
N GLY A 65 -0.99 15.27 -6.12
CA GLY A 65 -1.89 14.41 -6.89
C GLY A 65 -1.22 13.27 -7.68
N LYS A 66 0.10 13.34 -7.91
CA LYS A 66 0.90 12.26 -8.52
C LYS A 66 1.09 11.11 -7.53
N LEU A 67 1.27 9.89 -8.06
CA LEU A 67 1.54 8.68 -7.27
C LEU A 67 3.04 8.37 -7.30
N VAL A 68 3.76 8.83 -6.28
CA VAL A 68 5.23 8.82 -6.25
C VAL A 68 5.71 7.56 -5.55
N HIS A 69 6.60 6.84 -6.22
CA HIS A 69 7.27 5.64 -5.74
C HIS A 69 8.69 6.02 -5.36
N LYS A 70 9.01 6.04 -4.06
CA LYS A 70 10.34 6.37 -3.56
C LYS A 70 11.28 5.21 -3.82
N VAL A 71 12.26 5.46 -4.69
CA VAL A 71 13.30 4.50 -5.08
C VAL A 71 14.49 4.59 -4.11
N ASP A 72 15.11 3.46 -3.82
CA ASP A 72 16.38 3.32 -3.11
C ASP A 72 17.30 2.39 -3.91
N GLY A 73 18.41 2.97 -4.40
CA GLY A 73 19.23 2.44 -5.51
C GLY A 73 19.25 3.41 -6.72
N PRO A 74 19.73 2.97 -7.90
CA PRO A 74 19.58 3.68 -9.17
C PRO A 74 18.14 4.12 -9.48
N ILE A 75 17.97 5.09 -10.38
CA ILE A 75 16.67 5.62 -10.78
C ILE A 75 16.48 5.38 -12.28
N PRO A 76 15.38 4.73 -12.73
CA PRO A 76 15.12 4.54 -14.15
C PRO A 76 14.81 5.87 -14.85
N ASP A 77 15.23 5.96 -16.11
CA ASP A 77 15.00 7.12 -16.98
C ASP A 77 13.51 7.26 -17.36
N LEU A 78 13.14 8.50 -17.70
CA LEU A 78 11.81 8.82 -18.23
C LEU A 78 11.52 8.00 -19.50
N GLY A 79 10.46 7.21 -19.48
CA GLY A 79 10.09 6.32 -20.58
C GLY A 79 10.68 4.90 -20.51
N ASN A 80 11.50 4.56 -19.50
CA ASN A 80 11.87 3.15 -19.28
C ASN A 80 10.62 2.30 -19.03
N SER A 81 10.60 1.09 -19.61
CA SER A 81 9.70 0.02 -19.19
C SER A 81 10.33 -0.71 -18.00
N ILE A 82 9.58 -0.83 -16.91
CA ILE A 82 10.01 -1.46 -15.66
C ILE A 82 9.15 -2.68 -15.37
N LYS A 83 9.74 -3.70 -14.74
CA LYS A 83 9.00 -4.78 -14.09
C LYS A 83 8.98 -4.53 -12.58
N GLY A 84 7.79 -4.33 -12.02
CA GLY A 84 7.58 -4.18 -10.59
C GLY A 84 7.24 -5.52 -9.92
N ARG A 85 7.79 -5.75 -8.72
CA ARG A 85 7.58 -6.96 -7.91
C ARG A 85 7.36 -6.59 -6.44
N LEU A 86 6.23 -6.98 -5.87
CA LEU A 86 5.89 -6.66 -4.49
C LEU A 86 6.66 -7.53 -3.48
N ASP A 87 6.92 -6.98 -2.29
CA ASP A 87 7.11 -7.80 -1.08
C ASP A 87 5.79 -8.50 -0.75
N TRP A 88 5.61 -9.68 -1.36
CA TRP A 88 4.39 -10.46 -1.22
C TRP A 88 4.15 -10.94 0.22
N ILE A 89 5.22 -11.12 1.01
CA ILE A 89 5.09 -11.56 2.42
C ILE A 89 4.45 -10.43 3.23
N LYS A 90 4.99 -9.21 3.14
CA LYS A 90 4.40 -8.01 3.76
C LYS A 90 3.00 -7.73 3.25
N ARG A 91 2.78 -7.70 1.93
CA ARG A 91 1.46 -7.49 1.30
C ARG A 91 0.43 -8.47 1.84
N TYR A 92 0.71 -9.77 1.80
CA TYR A 92 -0.25 -10.79 2.21
C TYR A 92 -0.51 -10.78 3.73
N GLN A 93 0.50 -10.48 4.55
CA GLN A 93 0.31 -10.26 5.98
C GLN A 93 -0.57 -9.03 6.26
N LEU A 94 -0.39 -7.91 5.55
CA LEU A 94 -1.25 -6.72 5.67
C LEU A 94 -2.69 -6.98 5.21
N MET A 95 -2.89 -7.70 4.09
CA MET A 95 -4.22 -8.13 3.64
C MET A 95 -4.93 -8.94 4.74
N ARG A 96 -4.24 -9.90 5.37
CA ARG A 96 -4.78 -10.70 6.47
C ARG A 96 -5.10 -9.84 7.70
N THR A 97 -4.25 -8.87 8.05
CA THR A 97 -4.55 -7.93 9.14
C THR A 97 -5.79 -7.10 8.83
N HIS A 98 -5.90 -6.51 7.63
CA HIS A 98 -7.05 -5.67 7.23
C HIS A 98 -8.38 -6.44 7.31
N THR A 99 -8.42 -7.66 6.77
CA THR A 99 -9.62 -8.52 6.85
C THR A 99 -9.99 -8.83 8.30
N ALA A 100 -9.01 -9.08 9.18
CA ALA A 100 -9.26 -9.27 10.61
C ALA A 100 -9.81 -8.01 11.30
N LEU A 101 -9.37 -6.81 10.90
CA LEU A 101 -9.91 -5.55 11.39
C LEU A 101 -11.36 -5.32 10.96
N HIS A 102 -11.73 -5.63 9.72
CA HIS A 102 -13.13 -5.56 9.28
C HIS A 102 -14.03 -6.56 10.04
N ILE A 103 -13.53 -7.77 10.33
CA ILE A 103 -14.25 -8.75 11.17
C ILE A 103 -14.42 -8.20 12.60
N LEU A 104 -13.39 -7.59 13.18
CA LEU A 104 -13.47 -6.95 14.50
C LEU A 104 -14.50 -5.80 14.53
N CYS A 105 -14.51 -4.92 13.53
CA CYS A 105 -15.55 -3.91 13.37
C CYS A 105 -16.95 -4.51 13.34
N GLY A 106 -17.15 -5.60 12.58
CA GLY A 106 -18.44 -6.28 12.49
C GLY A 106 -18.92 -6.84 13.83
N VAL A 107 -18.01 -7.41 14.63
CA VAL A 107 -18.31 -7.90 15.99
C VAL A 107 -18.62 -6.74 16.94
N VAL A 108 -17.76 -5.72 17.00
CA VAL A 108 -17.93 -4.58 17.92
C VAL A 108 -19.20 -3.78 17.60
N TRP A 109 -19.52 -3.58 16.32
CA TRP A 109 -20.78 -2.96 15.90
C TRP A 109 -22.01 -3.81 16.28
N ARG A 110 -21.95 -5.14 16.06
CA ARG A 110 -23.06 -6.06 16.39
C ARG A 110 -23.35 -6.10 17.89
N ASP A 111 -22.32 -6.15 18.73
CA ASP A 111 -22.46 -6.42 20.16
C ASP A 111 -22.58 -5.15 21.01
N PHE A 112 -22.01 -4.02 20.55
CA PHE A 112 -21.95 -2.76 21.32
C PHE A 112 -22.51 -1.54 20.59
N GLY A 113 -22.82 -1.63 19.29
CA GLY A 113 -23.28 -0.50 18.48
C GLY A 113 -22.26 0.63 18.32
N ALA A 114 -20.97 0.33 18.54
CA ALA A 114 -19.88 1.30 18.52
C ALA A 114 -19.20 1.34 17.15
N GLN A 115 -18.90 2.55 16.66
CA GLN A 115 -18.19 2.77 15.41
C GLN A 115 -16.68 2.86 15.64
N VAL A 116 -15.89 2.46 14.63
CA VAL A 116 -14.45 2.71 14.61
C VAL A 116 -14.21 4.22 14.44
N THR A 117 -13.42 4.80 15.34
CA THR A 117 -13.01 6.21 15.31
C THR A 117 -11.54 6.38 14.91
N GLY A 118 -10.73 5.32 15.01
CA GLY A 118 -9.33 5.32 14.65
C GLY A 118 -8.75 3.92 14.50
N GLY A 119 -7.54 3.82 13.97
CA GLY A 119 -6.83 2.56 13.81
C GLY A 119 -5.45 2.74 13.19
N ASN A 120 -4.60 1.73 13.35
CA ASN A 120 -3.31 1.63 12.67
C ASN A 120 -2.86 0.17 12.64
N MET A 121 -2.17 -0.26 11.58
CA MET A 121 -1.67 -1.63 11.49
C MET A 121 -0.27 -1.77 10.89
N THR A 122 0.35 -2.89 11.20
CA THR A 122 1.59 -3.42 10.64
C THR A 122 1.34 -4.89 10.24
N PRO A 123 2.30 -5.58 9.60
CA PRO A 123 2.13 -6.98 9.25
C PRO A 123 1.84 -7.83 10.51
N LEU A 124 0.68 -8.50 10.52
CA LEU A 124 0.17 -9.33 11.62
C LEU A 124 -0.07 -8.65 13.00
N HIS A 125 -0.01 -7.32 13.10
CA HIS A 125 -0.32 -6.60 14.35
C HIS A 125 -1.08 -5.30 14.07
N ALA A 126 -2.01 -4.91 14.96
CA ALA A 126 -2.85 -3.74 14.76
C ALA A 126 -3.51 -3.24 16.05
N ARG A 127 -4.02 -1.99 15.98
CA ARG A 127 -4.94 -1.41 16.96
C ARG A 127 -6.17 -0.83 16.25
N MET A 128 -7.31 -0.84 16.94
CA MET A 128 -8.53 -0.15 16.54
C MET A 128 -9.09 0.61 17.73
N ASP A 129 -9.57 1.82 17.47
CA ASP A 129 -10.15 2.72 18.45
C ASP A 129 -11.66 2.79 18.19
N PHE A 130 -12.47 2.67 19.25
CA PHE A 130 -13.93 2.66 19.17
C PHE A 130 -14.52 3.59 20.23
N GLU A 131 -15.61 4.29 19.89
CA GLU A 131 -16.36 5.10 20.86
C GLU A 131 -17.42 4.26 21.57
N LEU A 132 -17.10 3.83 22.80
CA LEU A 132 -18.02 3.14 23.70
C LEU A 132 -18.70 4.15 24.63
N LYS A 133 -20.03 4.08 24.76
CA LYS A 133 -20.80 4.96 25.65
C LYS A 133 -20.50 4.74 27.13
N GLU A 134 -20.23 3.49 27.49
CA GLU A 134 -19.83 3.06 28.82
C GLU A 134 -18.71 2.02 28.66
N MET A 135 -17.67 2.11 29.48
CA MET A 135 -16.67 1.05 29.61
C MET A 135 -17.18 0.05 30.64
N SER A 136 -17.14 -1.25 30.32
CA SER A 136 -17.49 -2.30 31.28
C SER A 136 -16.51 -2.30 32.47
N SER A 137 -17.04 -2.11 33.67
CA SER A 137 -16.34 -2.17 34.97
C SER A 137 -16.02 -3.60 35.40
#